data_AF-A0AAD4HQV1-F1
#
_entry.id   AF-A0AAD4HQV1-F1
#
_cell.length_a   1.000
_cell.length_b   1.000
_cell.length_c   1.000
_cell.angle_alpha   90.00
_cell.angle_beta   90.00
_cell.angle_gamma   90.00
#
_symmetry.space_group_name_H-M   'P 1'
#
loop_
_entity.id
_entity.type
_entity.pdbx_description
1 polymer ?
#
loop_
_entity_poly.entity_id
_entity_poly.type
_entity_poly.pdbx_seq_one_letter_code
_entity_poly.pdbx_strand_id
1 'polypeptide(L)'
;MATNVEPPPVPIEQPYEFKTEFHPRSGRQTLYQRFEEFGITPETQALPAEQEPWRPFQSRADFEFSEITLDAALNKNQIDRLLNLMAQISQGQAKLTLKNESDLCKALDNAAAELTPFSKHEVKVPYKKEEQVFEVHARPLWDWALDLLDNPLLAPHFVWDAQRVYKHDGTDFVRFFDEPWTGDWWWDIQSRLPQNLDAAPFCFILYADKTRLSSHGTVKGYPVVARCANLPVHIRNGEGIGGGRVVGWLPIVSPIRFVHTLKLFLI
;
A
#
# COMPACT_ATOMS: atom_id res chain seq x y z
N MET A 1 -69.79 70.54 -27.46
CA MET A 1 -68.42 70.02 -27.50
C MET A 1 -68.49 68.60 -28.01
N ALA A 2 -67.96 68.34 -29.21
CA ALA A 2 -67.92 66.99 -29.79
C ALA A 2 -66.62 66.32 -29.32
N THR A 3 -66.74 65.22 -28.58
CA THR A 3 -65.61 64.37 -28.23
C THR A 3 -65.52 63.23 -29.24
N ASN A 4 -64.51 63.31 -30.12
CA ASN A 4 -64.06 62.20 -30.96
C ASN A 4 -63.67 61.03 -30.06
N VAL A 5 -64.26 59.85 -30.30
CA VAL A 5 -63.79 58.59 -29.73
C VAL A 5 -62.98 57.89 -30.81
N GLU A 6 -61.66 57.82 -30.62
CA GLU A 6 -60.75 56.99 -31.41
C GLU A 6 -61.00 55.50 -31.12
N PRO A 7 -60.97 54.61 -32.12
CA PRO A 7 -61.07 53.17 -31.89
C PRO A 7 -59.80 52.64 -31.20
N PRO A 8 -59.89 51.54 -30.43
CA PRO A 8 -58.73 50.96 -29.77
C PRO A 8 -57.72 50.43 -30.80
N PRO A 9 -56.41 50.47 -30.51
CA PRO A 9 -55.39 49.95 -31.42
C PRO A 9 -55.57 48.44 -31.59
N VAL A 10 -55.55 47.99 -32.84
CA VAL A 10 -55.50 46.56 -33.20
C VAL A 10 -54.19 45.98 -32.64
N PRO A 11 -54.20 44.85 -31.91
CA PRO A 11 -52.97 44.24 -31.42
C PRO A 11 -52.13 43.79 -32.61
N ILE A 12 -50.94 44.38 -32.75
CA ILE A 12 -49.94 43.90 -33.70
C ILE A 12 -49.41 42.58 -33.12
N GLU A 13 -49.72 41.44 -33.74
CA GLU A 13 -49.04 40.18 -33.43
C GLU A 13 -47.55 40.36 -33.72
N GLN A 14 -46.75 40.53 -32.67
CA GLN A 14 -45.30 40.62 -32.83
C GLN A 14 -44.75 39.24 -33.25
N PRO A 15 -43.89 39.19 -34.29
CA PRO A 15 -43.31 37.95 -34.76
C PRO A 15 -42.34 37.36 -33.72
N TYR A 16 -42.26 36.03 -33.64
CA TYR A 16 -41.27 35.34 -32.80
C TYR A 16 -39.85 35.69 -33.27
N GLU A 17 -38.99 36.09 -32.33
CA GLU A 17 -37.64 36.61 -32.62
C GLU A 17 -36.57 35.52 -32.59
N PHE A 18 -36.81 34.43 -31.87
CA PHE A 18 -35.88 33.32 -31.72
C PHE A 18 -36.47 32.04 -32.27
N LYS A 19 -35.64 31.27 -32.98
CA LYS A 19 -35.96 29.94 -33.51
C LYS A 19 -34.87 28.96 -33.06
N THR A 20 -35.27 27.94 -32.32
CA THR A 20 -34.41 26.86 -31.85
C THR A 20 -34.80 25.57 -32.55
N GLU A 21 -33.97 25.11 -33.47
CA GLU A 21 -34.12 23.80 -34.12
C GLU A 21 -33.40 22.72 -33.30
N PHE A 22 -34.14 21.72 -32.86
CA PHE A 22 -33.56 20.58 -32.14
C PHE A 22 -33.14 19.48 -33.11
N HIS A 23 -32.12 18.72 -32.71
CA HIS A 23 -31.61 17.61 -33.52
C HIS A 23 -32.72 16.56 -33.79
N PRO A 24 -32.85 16.00 -35.01
CA PRO A 24 -33.97 15.12 -35.39
C PRO A 24 -34.16 13.90 -34.49
N ARG A 25 -33.07 13.36 -33.95
CA ARG A 25 -33.08 12.21 -33.02
C ARG A 25 -33.76 12.51 -31.68
N SER A 26 -33.91 13.78 -31.31
CA SER A 26 -34.56 14.18 -30.05
C SER A 26 -36.09 14.08 -30.11
N GLY A 27 -36.68 14.03 -31.32
CA GLY A 27 -38.14 14.06 -31.51
C GLY A 27 -38.81 15.39 -31.11
N ARG A 28 -38.03 16.40 -30.72
CA ARG A 28 -38.56 17.71 -30.30
C ARG A 28 -38.84 18.57 -31.53
N GLN A 29 -40.00 19.22 -31.53
CA GLN A 29 -40.36 20.17 -32.57
C GLN A 29 -39.54 21.46 -32.42
N THR A 30 -39.32 22.14 -33.54
CA THR A 30 -38.68 23.46 -33.56
C THR A 30 -39.45 24.43 -32.69
N LEU A 31 -38.72 25.08 -31.78
CA LEU A 31 -39.28 26.01 -30.81
C LEU A 31 -39.09 27.44 -31.31
N TYR A 32 -40.17 28.21 -31.29
CA TYR A 32 -40.18 29.64 -31.60
C TYR A 32 -40.47 30.41 -30.31
N GLN A 33 -39.62 31.37 -29.97
CA GLN A 33 -39.68 32.13 -28.72
C GLN A 33 -39.59 33.62 -28.99
N ARG A 34 -40.25 34.42 -28.16
CA ARG A 34 -40.07 35.88 -28.11
C ARG A 34 -38.90 36.24 -27.18
N PHE A 35 -38.38 37.45 -27.26
CA PHE A 35 -37.32 37.92 -26.37
C PHE A 35 -37.66 37.75 -24.88
N GLU A 36 -38.91 37.97 -24.48
CA GLU A 36 -39.30 37.77 -23.08
C GLU A 36 -39.29 36.29 -22.66
N GLU A 37 -39.37 35.35 -23.61
CA GLU A 37 -39.41 33.90 -23.36
C GLU A 37 -38.03 33.25 -23.55
N PHE A 38 -37.10 33.94 -24.22
CA PHE A 38 -35.81 33.41 -24.60
C PHE A 38 -34.81 33.50 -23.44
N GLY A 39 -34.35 32.35 -22.94
CA GLY A 39 -33.47 32.27 -21.77
C GLY A 39 -34.21 32.11 -20.43
N ILE A 40 -35.54 32.16 -20.42
CA ILE A 40 -36.33 31.68 -19.28
C ILE A 40 -36.36 30.14 -19.35
N THR A 41 -35.41 29.51 -18.66
CA THR A 41 -35.60 28.12 -18.24
C THR A 41 -36.89 28.11 -17.42
N PRO A 42 -37.89 27.24 -17.69
CA PRO A 42 -38.92 26.98 -16.70
C PRO A 42 -38.17 26.70 -15.41
N GLU A 43 -38.46 27.44 -14.35
CA GLU A 43 -37.87 27.18 -13.04
C GLU A 43 -37.82 25.67 -12.89
N THR A 44 -36.60 25.12 -12.86
CA THR A 44 -36.40 23.74 -12.47
C THR A 44 -37.17 23.67 -11.17
N GLN A 45 -38.33 22.99 -11.17
CA GLN A 45 -39.09 22.78 -9.94
C GLN A 45 -38.03 22.36 -8.94
N ALA A 46 -37.81 23.20 -7.92
CA ALA A 46 -36.80 22.91 -6.93
C ALA A 46 -37.11 21.49 -6.48
N LEU A 47 -36.23 20.54 -6.82
CA LEU A 47 -36.41 19.15 -6.42
C LEU A 47 -36.73 19.24 -4.93
N PRO A 48 -37.87 18.70 -4.46
CA PRO A 48 -38.22 18.79 -3.06
C PRO A 48 -36.97 18.36 -2.29
N ALA A 49 -36.46 19.25 -1.43
CA ALA A 49 -35.20 19.04 -0.73
C ALA A 49 -35.20 17.60 -0.23
N GLU A 50 -34.34 16.75 -0.81
CA GLU A 50 -34.31 15.34 -0.47
C GLU A 50 -34.11 15.28 1.04
N GLN A 51 -35.14 14.87 1.76
CA GLN A 51 -35.12 14.87 3.23
C GLN A 51 -34.01 13.97 3.78
N GLU A 52 -33.51 13.07 2.92
CA GLU A 52 -32.49 12.08 3.18
C GLU A 52 -31.47 12.06 2.02
N PRO A 53 -30.48 12.98 1.98
CA PRO A 53 -29.48 13.07 0.91
C PRO A 53 -28.59 11.82 0.80
N TRP A 54 -28.70 10.89 1.76
CA TRP A 54 -28.04 9.59 1.75
C TRP A 54 -28.83 8.50 1.00
N ARG A 55 -30.00 8.78 0.43
CA ARG A 55 -30.64 7.81 -0.49
C ARG A 55 -29.76 7.60 -1.72
N PRO A 56 -29.64 6.36 -2.25
CA PRO A 56 -30.47 5.18 -2.01
C PRO A 56 -30.04 4.29 -0.82
N PHE A 57 -29.06 4.69 -0.01
CA PHE A 57 -28.61 3.87 1.13
C PHE A 57 -29.71 3.74 2.19
N GLN A 58 -29.73 2.60 2.89
CA GLN A 58 -30.75 2.28 3.89
C GLN A 58 -30.63 3.16 5.13
N SER A 59 -29.41 3.59 5.46
CA SER A 59 -29.12 4.51 6.54
C SER A 59 -28.01 5.50 6.17
N ARG A 60 -27.96 6.62 6.89
CA ARG A 60 -26.86 7.58 6.79
C ARG A 60 -25.51 6.94 7.16
N ALA A 61 -25.50 5.99 8.10
CA ALA A 61 -24.29 5.27 8.50
C ALA A 61 -23.75 4.40 7.35
N ASP A 62 -24.62 3.77 6.56
CA ASP A 62 -24.20 2.99 5.37
C ASP A 62 -23.59 3.89 4.30
N PHE A 63 -24.13 5.10 4.13
CA PHE A 63 -23.57 6.11 3.22
C PHE A 63 -22.19 6.60 3.69
N GLU A 64 -22.07 7.04 4.95
CA GLU A 64 -20.79 7.52 5.51
C GLU A 64 -19.73 6.40 5.51
N PHE A 65 -20.11 5.17 5.83
CA PHE A 65 -19.21 4.01 5.71
C PHE A 65 -18.77 3.79 4.26
N SER A 66 -19.69 3.88 3.29
CA SER A 66 -19.37 3.73 1.87
C SER A 66 -18.43 4.82 1.37
N GLU A 67 -18.64 6.07 1.78
CA GLU A 67 -17.75 7.19 1.48
C GLU A 67 -16.33 6.93 2.01
N ILE A 68 -16.19 6.60 3.31
CA ILE A 68 -14.89 6.30 3.93
C ILE A 68 -14.18 5.12 3.24
N THR A 69 -14.91 4.05 2.91
CA THR A 69 -14.32 2.86 2.28
C THR A 69 -13.84 3.13 0.86
N LEU A 70 -14.57 3.95 0.09
CA LEU A 70 -14.18 4.39 -1.25
C LEU A 70 -12.98 5.34 -1.19
N ASP A 71 -13.01 6.34 -0.32
CA ASP A 71 -11.91 7.29 -0.14
C ASP A 71 -10.61 6.60 0.28
N ALA A 72 -10.70 5.58 1.15
CA ALA A 72 -9.57 4.78 1.57
C ALA A 72 -9.17 3.67 0.58
N ALA A 73 -9.90 3.52 -0.53
CA ALA A 73 -9.69 2.48 -1.55
C ALA A 73 -9.56 1.07 -0.98
N LEU A 74 -10.41 0.73 0.00
CA LEU A 74 -10.37 -0.57 0.66
C LEU A 74 -10.79 -1.69 -0.31
N ASN A 75 -10.07 -2.81 -0.26
CA ASN A 75 -10.45 -4.00 -1.03
C ASN A 75 -11.57 -4.80 -0.34
N LYS A 76 -12.16 -5.74 -1.07
CA LYS A 76 -13.26 -6.61 -0.57
C LYS A 76 -12.95 -7.24 0.79
N ASN A 77 -11.77 -7.84 0.94
CA ASN A 77 -11.39 -8.52 2.19
C ASN A 77 -11.24 -7.53 3.36
N GLN A 78 -10.76 -6.31 3.11
CA GLN A 78 -10.65 -5.27 4.14
C GLN A 78 -12.03 -4.78 4.58
N ILE A 79 -12.95 -4.57 3.63
CA ILE A 79 -14.34 -4.18 3.90
C ILE A 79 -15.04 -5.25 4.76
N ASP A 80 -14.98 -6.52 4.35
CA ASP A 80 -15.59 -7.64 5.08
C ASP A 80 -15.01 -7.76 6.50
N ARG A 81 -13.70 -7.58 6.68
CA ARG A 81 -13.05 -7.61 7.99
C ARG A 81 -13.51 -6.46 8.89
N LEU A 82 -13.66 -5.25 8.34
CA LEU A 82 -14.09 -4.08 9.11
C LEU A 82 -15.56 -4.20 9.56
N LEU A 83 -16.45 -4.65 8.67
CA LEU A 83 -17.86 -4.90 9.00
C LEU A 83 -17.99 -5.96 10.11
N ASN A 84 -17.22 -7.06 10.02
CA ASN A 84 -17.20 -8.09 11.05
C ASN A 84 -16.74 -7.55 12.41
N LEU A 85 -15.69 -6.71 12.45
CA LEU A 85 -15.22 -6.08 13.68
C LEU A 85 -16.29 -5.16 14.28
N MET A 86 -16.95 -4.34 13.46
CA MET A 86 -18.03 -3.46 13.91
C MET A 86 -19.21 -4.27 14.49
N ALA A 87 -19.57 -5.40 13.85
CA ALA A 87 -20.61 -6.30 14.35
C ALA A 87 -20.23 -6.95 15.70
N GLN A 88 -18.99 -7.38 15.88
CA GLN A 88 -18.50 -7.90 17.17
C GLN A 88 -18.55 -6.85 18.27
N ILE A 89 -18.19 -5.60 17.95
CA ILE A 89 -18.28 -4.48 18.89
C ILE A 89 -19.73 -4.18 19.26
N SER A 90 -20.64 -4.11 18.28
CA SER A 90 -22.06 -3.83 18.54
C SER A 90 -22.74 -4.94 19.34
N GLN A 91 -22.29 -6.18 19.19
CA GLN A 91 -22.75 -7.34 19.96
C GLN A 91 -22.09 -7.47 21.35
N GLY A 92 -21.16 -6.57 21.70
CA GLY A 92 -20.44 -6.59 22.98
C GLY A 92 -19.38 -7.69 23.10
N GLN A 93 -19.03 -8.38 22.01
CA GLN A 93 -18.01 -9.44 21.98
C GLN A 93 -16.59 -8.88 21.91
N ALA A 94 -16.43 -7.64 21.45
CA ALA A 94 -15.17 -6.94 21.36
C ALA A 94 -15.31 -5.50 21.87
N LYS A 95 -14.19 -4.90 22.29
CA LYS A 95 -14.14 -3.50 22.71
C LYS A 95 -13.00 -2.80 22.00
N LEU A 96 -13.32 -1.83 21.15
CA LEU A 96 -12.32 -0.91 20.59
C LEU A 96 -12.04 0.20 21.62
N THR A 97 -10.79 0.32 22.03
CA THR A 97 -10.35 1.32 23.02
C THR A 97 -9.77 2.58 22.38
N LEU A 98 -9.36 2.50 21.11
CA LEU A 98 -8.79 3.61 20.33
C LEU A 98 -9.89 4.61 20.00
N LYS A 99 -9.68 5.90 20.29
CA LYS A 99 -10.69 6.95 20.07
C LYS A 99 -10.38 7.87 18.90
N ASN A 100 -9.12 7.93 18.48
CA ASN A 100 -8.63 8.85 17.46
C ASN A 100 -7.33 8.31 16.85
N GLU A 101 -6.83 9.00 15.83
CA GLU A 101 -5.58 8.66 15.15
C GLU A 101 -4.37 8.70 16.10
N SER A 102 -4.32 9.64 17.04
CA SER A 102 -3.22 9.72 18.00
C SER A 102 -3.14 8.48 18.91
N ASP A 103 -4.28 7.94 19.35
CA ASP A 103 -4.34 6.70 20.11
C ASP A 103 -3.87 5.51 19.28
N LEU A 104 -4.26 5.46 17.99
CA LEU A 104 -3.81 4.43 17.06
C LEU A 104 -2.30 4.49 16.86
N CYS A 105 -1.74 5.66 16.56
CA CYS A 105 -0.30 5.84 16.38
C CYS A 105 0.47 5.46 17.64
N LYS A 106 0.03 5.89 18.83
CA LYS A 106 0.66 5.47 20.10
C LYS A 106 0.61 3.95 20.31
N ALA A 107 -0.51 3.32 20.00
CA ALA A 107 -0.63 1.87 20.12
C ALA A 107 0.32 1.14 19.15
N LEU A 108 0.45 1.66 17.92
CA LEU A 108 1.40 1.15 16.92
C LEU A 108 2.85 1.38 17.33
N ASP A 109 3.19 2.55 17.87
CA ASP A 109 4.53 2.88 18.36
C ASP A 109 4.93 2.00 19.54
N ASN A 110 4.01 1.78 20.49
CA ASN A 110 4.25 0.86 21.60
C ASN A 110 4.44 -0.58 21.11
N ALA A 111 3.62 -1.04 20.17
CA ALA A 111 3.78 -2.36 19.57
C ALA A 111 5.09 -2.49 18.77
N ALA A 112 5.54 -1.41 18.11
CA ALA A 112 6.82 -1.36 17.43
C ALA A 112 8.01 -1.36 18.39
N ALA A 113 7.85 -0.79 19.59
CA ALA A 113 8.88 -0.78 20.64
C ALA A 113 9.14 -2.17 21.24
N GLU A 114 8.17 -3.09 21.16
CA GLU A 114 8.35 -4.51 21.51
C GLU A 114 9.18 -5.28 20.47
N LEU A 115 9.53 -4.67 19.34
CA LEU A 115 10.38 -5.26 18.30
C LEU A 115 11.73 -4.56 18.25
N THR A 116 12.74 -5.26 17.73
CA THR A 116 14.08 -4.69 17.56
C THR A 116 14.02 -3.36 16.77
N PRO A 117 14.51 -2.23 17.32
CA PRO A 117 14.50 -0.94 16.63
C PRO A 117 15.64 -0.82 15.60
N PHE A 118 15.54 0.19 14.73
CA PHE A 118 16.68 0.60 13.89
C PHE A 118 17.60 1.55 14.67
N SER A 119 18.90 1.31 14.57
CA SER A 119 19.96 2.22 14.98
C SER A 119 20.62 2.88 13.77
N LYS A 120 21.06 4.13 13.95
CA LYS A 120 21.89 4.85 12.98
C LYS A 120 23.35 4.52 13.23
N HIS A 121 24.08 4.25 12.16
CA HIS A 121 25.51 3.99 12.15
C HIS A 121 26.19 4.85 11.11
N GLU A 122 27.37 5.37 11.44
CA GLU A 122 28.22 6.06 10.49
C GLU A 122 29.27 5.08 9.95
N VAL A 123 29.33 4.94 8.63
CA VAL A 123 30.36 4.16 7.94
C VAL A 123 31.31 5.13 7.26
N LYS A 124 32.57 5.10 7.68
CA LYS A 124 33.64 5.94 7.14
C LYS A 124 34.44 5.16 6.12
N VAL A 125 34.50 5.66 4.89
CA VAL A 125 35.19 5.00 3.78
C VAL A 125 36.19 5.97 3.17
N PRO A 126 37.50 5.64 3.12
CA PRO A 126 38.47 6.44 2.40
C PRO A 126 38.25 6.28 0.88
N TYR A 127 37.98 7.39 0.20
CA TYR A 127 37.80 7.41 -1.25
C TYR A 127 38.48 8.63 -1.85
N LYS A 128 39.31 8.41 -2.89
CA LYS A 128 40.08 9.48 -3.57
C LYS A 128 40.86 10.42 -2.63
N LYS A 129 41.42 9.86 -1.54
CA LYS A 129 42.18 10.59 -0.49
C LYS A 129 41.33 11.50 0.40
N GLU A 130 40.01 11.37 0.35
CA GLU A 130 39.07 12.03 1.27
C GLU A 130 38.30 10.97 2.07
N GLU A 131 37.98 11.28 3.33
CA GLU A 131 37.10 10.42 4.15
C GLU A 131 35.64 10.74 3.80
N GLN A 132 34.92 9.76 3.28
CA GLN A 132 33.47 9.87 3.06
C GLN A 132 32.73 9.21 4.22
N VAL A 133 31.79 9.94 4.83
CA VAL A 133 30.94 9.44 5.91
C VAL A 133 29.56 9.16 5.33
N PHE A 134 29.09 7.92 5.51
CA PHE A 134 27.76 7.49 5.11
C PHE A 134 26.92 7.13 6.32
N GLU A 135 25.73 7.71 6.42
CA GLU A 135 24.73 7.29 7.39
C GLU A 135 24.04 6.01 6.90
N VAL A 136 24.05 4.98 7.74
CA VAL A 136 23.44 3.68 7.52
C VAL A 136 22.46 3.41 8.65
N HIS A 137 21.22 3.11 8.32
CA HIS A 137 20.26 2.63 9.29
C HIS A 137 20.28 1.11 9.27
N ALA A 138 20.48 0.48 10.42
CA ALA A 138 20.46 -0.98 10.54
C ALA A 138 19.79 -1.39 11.85
N ARG A 139 19.31 -2.62 11.93
CA ARG A 139 18.94 -3.26 13.20
C ARG A 139 19.84 -4.47 13.44
N PRO A 140 20.22 -4.78 14.69
CA PRO A 140 21.03 -5.97 14.98
C PRO A 140 20.31 -7.24 14.52
N LEU A 141 21.00 -8.06 13.72
CA LEU A 141 20.45 -9.34 13.25
C LEU A 141 20.21 -10.33 14.40
N TRP A 142 21.04 -10.24 15.44
CA TRP A 142 20.91 -11.08 16.62
C TRP A 142 19.60 -10.81 17.36
N ASP A 143 19.31 -9.55 17.68
CA ASP A 143 18.08 -9.17 18.37
C ASP A 143 16.85 -9.52 17.51
N TRP A 144 16.93 -9.28 16.20
CA TRP A 144 15.86 -9.71 15.29
C TRP A 144 15.67 -11.24 15.28
N ALA A 145 16.73 -12.04 15.42
CA ALA A 145 16.59 -13.48 15.56
C ALA A 145 15.92 -13.87 16.88
N LEU A 146 16.26 -13.20 17.97
CA LEU A 146 15.59 -13.41 19.27
C LEU A 146 14.09 -13.09 19.15
N ASP A 147 13.70 -11.99 18.50
CA ASP A 147 12.29 -11.66 18.23
C ASP A 147 11.54 -12.80 17.48
N LEU A 148 12.23 -13.49 16.55
CA LEU A 148 11.64 -14.61 15.82
C LEU A 148 11.51 -15.87 16.70
N LEU A 149 12.51 -16.13 17.54
CA LEU A 149 12.57 -17.30 18.41
C LEU A 149 11.58 -17.20 19.57
N ASP A 150 11.39 -16.00 20.11
CA ASP A 150 10.44 -15.73 21.19
C ASP A 150 8.98 -15.75 20.69
N ASN A 151 8.75 -15.81 19.38
CA ASN A 151 7.41 -15.81 18.83
C ASN A 151 6.75 -17.20 18.87
N PRO A 152 5.70 -17.40 19.69
CA PRO A 152 5.05 -18.70 19.85
C PRO A 152 4.34 -19.18 18.58
N LEU A 153 4.00 -18.27 17.65
CA LEU A 153 3.41 -18.64 16.36
C LEU A 153 4.45 -19.17 15.37
N LEU A 154 5.73 -18.83 15.55
CA LEU A 154 6.82 -19.31 14.70
C LEU A 154 7.54 -20.52 15.29
N ALA A 155 7.59 -20.63 16.63
CA ALA A 155 8.29 -21.70 17.35
C ALA A 155 8.04 -23.12 16.77
N PRO A 156 6.80 -23.53 16.42
CA PRO A 156 6.54 -24.88 15.90
C PRO A 156 7.08 -25.13 14.48
N HIS A 157 7.48 -24.07 13.77
CA HIS A 157 7.87 -24.14 12.36
C HIS A 157 9.38 -24.11 12.13
N PHE A 158 10.19 -23.89 13.17
CA PHE A 158 11.63 -23.91 13.03
C PHE A 158 12.15 -25.32 12.72
N VAL A 159 13.02 -25.38 11.72
CA VAL A 159 13.82 -26.58 11.41
C VAL A 159 15.26 -26.33 11.84
N TRP A 160 15.74 -27.17 12.73
CA TRP A 160 17.05 -27.04 13.37
C TRP A 160 18.09 -27.95 12.74
N ASP A 161 17.70 -29.19 12.45
CA ASP A 161 18.60 -30.22 11.95
C ASP A 161 18.78 -30.18 10.45
N ALA A 162 20.02 -30.42 10.03
CA ALA A 162 20.35 -30.69 8.64
C ALA A 162 19.65 -31.97 8.18
N GLN A 163 19.21 -31.98 6.93
CA GLN A 163 18.53 -33.12 6.34
C GLN A 163 19.18 -33.52 5.03
N ARG A 164 19.27 -34.83 4.78
CA ARG A 164 19.59 -35.36 3.46
C ARG A 164 18.37 -36.07 2.90
N VAL A 165 17.73 -35.43 1.94
CA VAL A 165 16.50 -35.89 1.29
C VAL A 165 16.84 -36.49 -0.08
N TYR A 166 16.22 -37.63 -0.37
CA TYR A 166 16.40 -38.39 -1.60
C TYR A 166 15.04 -38.69 -2.21
N LYS A 167 14.97 -38.73 -3.54
CA LYS A 167 13.80 -39.13 -4.30
C LYS A 167 14.14 -40.36 -5.14
N HIS A 168 13.31 -41.38 -5.06
CA HIS A 168 13.44 -42.57 -5.90
C HIS A 168 13.01 -42.23 -7.34
N ASP A 169 13.86 -42.51 -8.32
CA ASP A 169 13.61 -42.20 -9.74
C ASP A 169 13.07 -43.39 -10.55
N GLY A 170 12.89 -44.54 -9.89
CA GLY A 170 12.48 -45.81 -10.52
C GLY A 170 13.60 -46.84 -10.50
N THR A 171 14.85 -46.39 -10.34
CA THR A 171 16.03 -47.26 -10.22
C THR A 171 16.78 -47.04 -8.92
N ASP A 172 17.07 -45.78 -8.56
CA ASP A 172 17.92 -45.43 -7.43
C ASP A 172 17.32 -44.27 -6.62
N PHE A 173 17.83 -44.09 -5.40
CA PHE A 173 17.56 -42.90 -4.60
C PHE A 173 18.52 -41.77 -4.99
N VAL A 174 17.98 -40.74 -5.63
CA VAL A 174 18.73 -39.58 -6.09
C VAL A 174 18.59 -38.42 -5.10
N ARG A 175 19.72 -37.82 -4.73
CA ARG A 175 19.78 -36.66 -3.83
C ARG A 175 19.09 -35.45 -4.47
N PHE A 176 18.28 -34.72 -3.70
CA PHE A 176 17.78 -33.40 -4.10
C PHE A 176 17.84 -32.38 -2.96
N PHE A 177 17.80 -31.09 -3.34
CA PHE A 177 17.84 -29.94 -2.44
C PHE A 177 16.57 -29.12 -2.62
N ASP A 178 15.89 -28.82 -1.53
CA ASP A 178 14.58 -28.13 -1.54
C ASP A 178 14.56 -26.95 -0.57
N GLU A 179 15.06 -27.15 0.65
CA GLU A 179 15.19 -26.11 1.67
C GLU A 179 16.66 -25.92 2.09
N PRO A 180 17.04 -24.77 2.69
CA PRO A 180 18.42 -24.50 3.09
C PRO A 180 19.03 -25.58 3.99
N TRP A 181 18.27 -26.11 4.96
CA TRP A 181 18.72 -27.19 5.85
C TRP A 181 18.90 -28.53 5.13
N THR A 182 18.41 -28.65 3.90
CA THR A 182 18.69 -29.81 3.05
C THR A 182 20.02 -29.70 2.33
N GLY A 183 20.75 -28.57 2.40
CA GLY A 183 22.04 -28.39 1.75
C GLY A 183 23.19 -29.10 2.46
N ASP A 184 24.19 -29.55 1.69
CA ASP A 184 25.38 -30.21 2.27
C ASP A 184 26.18 -29.26 3.18
N TRP A 185 26.18 -27.96 2.87
CA TRP A 185 26.84 -26.98 3.71
C TRP A 185 26.25 -26.92 5.13
N TRP A 186 24.92 -27.04 5.27
CA TRP A 186 24.27 -27.09 6.58
C TRP A 186 24.67 -28.33 7.36
N TRP A 187 24.73 -29.48 6.68
CA TRP A 187 25.22 -30.74 7.25
C TRP A 187 26.66 -30.60 7.77
N ASP A 188 27.53 -30.00 6.98
CA ASP A 188 28.93 -29.79 7.37
C ASP A 188 29.07 -28.80 8.52
N ILE A 189 28.22 -27.77 8.61
CA ILE A 189 28.20 -26.84 9.74
C ILE A 189 27.77 -27.58 11.00
N GLN A 190 26.64 -28.29 10.97
CA GLN A 190 26.15 -29.04 12.12
C GLN A 190 27.15 -30.10 12.60
N SER A 191 27.83 -30.77 11.66
CA SER A 191 28.89 -31.76 11.97
C SER A 191 30.11 -31.16 12.69
N ARG A 192 30.33 -29.84 12.57
CA ARG A 192 31.44 -29.12 13.21
C ARG A 192 31.06 -28.49 14.56
N LEU A 193 29.79 -28.53 14.94
CA LEU A 193 29.34 -27.99 16.22
C LEU A 193 29.80 -28.88 17.38
N PRO A 194 30.02 -28.30 18.59
CA PRO A 194 30.40 -29.08 19.76
C PRO A 194 29.32 -30.10 20.13
N GLN A 195 29.67 -31.39 20.13
CA GLN A 195 28.72 -32.48 20.42
C GLN A 195 28.25 -32.51 21.89
N ASN A 196 28.98 -31.84 22.77
CA ASN A 196 28.66 -31.74 24.19
C ASN A 196 27.64 -30.64 24.51
N LEU A 197 27.22 -29.87 23.51
CA LEU A 197 26.18 -28.85 23.60
C LEU A 197 25.05 -29.25 22.66
N ASP A 198 23.80 -28.95 23.04
CA ASP A 198 22.63 -29.09 22.16
C ASP A 198 22.61 -27.91 21.16
N ALA A 199 23.66 -27.83 20.35
CA ALA A 199 23.92 -26.72 19.45
C ALA A 199 23.34 -27.02 18.05
N ALA A 200 22.58 -26.05 17.53
CA ALA A 200 22.01 -26.12 16.19
C ALA A 200 22.45 -24.91 15.33
N PRO A 201 22.58 -25.07 14.00
CA PRO A 201 22.81 -23.93 13.12
C PRO A 201 21.57 -23.02 13.05
N PHE A 202 21.80 -21.70 13.19
CA PHE A 202 20.80 -20.67 12.91
C PHE A 202 21.32 -19.80 11.77
N CYS A 203 20.61 -19.76 10.65
CA CYS A 203 21.13 -19.17 9.42
C CYS A 203 20.25 -18.03 8.90
N PHE A 204 20.92 -16.97 8.43
CA PHE A 204 20.29 -15.82 7.78
C PHE A 204 20.55 -15.84 6.27
N ILE A 205 19.53 -15.46 5.50
CA ILE A 205 19.66 -15.11 4.09
C ILE A 205 19.51 -13.61 3.99
N LEU A 206 20.56 -12.92 3.53
CA LEU A 206 20.58 -11.48 3.32
C LEU A 206 20.58 -11.18 1.83
N TYR A 207 19.74 -10.25 1.39
CA TYR A 207 19.81 -9.69 0.05
C TYR A 207 19.58 -8.19 0.11
N ALA A 208 20.19 -7.45 -0.82
CA ALA A 208 19.96 -6.03 -0.98
C ALA A 208 19.79 -5.73 -2.47
N ASP A 209 18.70 -5.05 -2.82
CA ASP A 209 18.44 -4.63 -4.19
C ASP A 209 17.82 -3.23 -4.20
N LYS A 210 17.91 -2.57 -5.35
CA LYS A 210 17.39 -1.23 -5.56
C LYS A 210 15.87 -1.26 -5.66
N THR A 211 15.19 -0.65 -4.71
CA THR A 211 13.73 -0.57 -4.70
C THR A 211 13.25 0.87 -4.86
N ARG A 212 12.01 1.03 -5.36
CA ARG A 212 11.31 2.32 -5.40
C ARG A 212 10.52 2.47 -4.10
N LEU A 213 10.76 3.55 -3.37
CA LEU A 213 10.12 3.83 -2.08
C LEU A 213 8.87 4.70 -2.22
N SER A 214 8.63 5.29 -3.40
CA SER A 214 7.41 6.02 -3.71
C SER A 214 6.69 5.40 -4.90
N SER A 215 5.36 5.48 -4.90
CA SER A 215 4.50 5.08 -6.04
C SER A 215 4.87 5.83 -7.32
N HIS A 216 5.31 7.09 -7.18
CA HIS A 216 5.79 7.94 -8.28
C HIS A 216 7.25 7.64 -8.70
N GLY A 217 7.95 6.73 -8.01
CA GLY A 217 9.30 6.26 -8.39
C GLY A 217 10.44 7.26 -8.23
N THR A 218 10.17 8.42 -7.63
CA THR A 218 11.13 9.51 -7.40
C THR A 218 12.12 9.21 -6.29
N VAL A 219 11.71 8.45 -5.28
CA VAL A 219 12.56 8.03 -4.17
C VAL A 219 12.98 6.59 -4.38
N LYS A 220 14.28 6.35 -4.41
CA LYS A 220 14.88 5.01 -4.54
C LYS A 220 15.65 4.72 -3.26
N GLY A 221 15.71 3.46 -2.87
CA GLY A 221 16.50 3.01 -1.72
C GLY A 221 17.11 1.63 -2.00
N TYR A 222 18.03 1.23 -1.14
CA TYR A 222 18.63 -0.11 -1.18
C TYR A 222 18.39 -0.79 0.17
N PRO A 223 17.17 -1.31 0.41
CA PRO A 223 16.91 -2.07 1.63
C PRO A 223 17.74 -3.35 1.64
N VAL A 224 18.38 -3.62 2.77
CA VAL A 224 18.90 -4.94 3.11
C VAL A 224 17.77 -5.71 3.76
N VAL A 225 17.35 -6.80 3.14
CA VAL A 225 16.29 -7.68 3.65
C VAL A 225 16.92 -8.95 4.17
N ALA A 226 16.55 -9.32 5.39
CA ALA A 226 16.91 -10.59 6.01
C ALA A 226 15.75 -11.56 6.01
N ARG A 227 16.08 -12.83 5.90
CA ARG A 227 15.17 -13.97 6.01
C ARG A 227 15.81 -15.03 6.90
N CYS A 228 15.03 -15.67 7.76
CA CYS A 228 15.49 -16.80 8.56
C CYS A 228 15.44 -18.07 7.70
N ALA A 229 16.59 -18.72 7.50
CA ALA A 229 16.71 -19.90 6.67
C ALA A 229 16.13 -21.16 7.36
N ASN A 230 16.02 -21.13 8.69
CA ASN A 230 15.40 -22.19 9.50
C ASN A 230 13.87 -22.21 9.41
N LEU A 231 13.25 -21.24 8.72
CA LEU A 231 11.81 -21.24 8.45
C LEU A 231 11.51 -21.75 7.04
N PRO A 232 10.45 -22.55 6.87
CA PRO A 232 9.98 -23.01 5.57
C PRO A 232 9.73 -21.89 4.57
N VAL A 233 9.95 -22.19 3.30
CA VAL A 233 9.86 -21.25 2.18
C VAL A 233 8.53 -20.50 2.14
N HIS A 234 7.42 -21.15 2.47
CA HIS A 234 6.09 -20.55 2.45
C HIS A 234 5.88 -19.52 3.58
N ILE A 235 6.57 -19.67 4.72
CA ILE A 235 6.58 -18.69 5.82
C ILE A 235 7.58 -17.60 5.51
N ARG A 236 8.81 -18.01 5.17
CA ARG A 236 9.95 -17.12 4.87
C ARG A 236 9.68 -16.14 3.72
N ASN A 237 8.89 -16.56 2.73
CA ASN A 237 8.49 -15.71 1.61
C ASN A 237 7.09 -15.08 1.77
N GLY A 238 6.41 -15.33 2.89
CA GLY A 238 5.12 -14.74 3.19
C GLY A 238 5.21 -13.28 3.67
N GLU A 239 4.04 -12.66 3.87
CA GLU A 239 3.90 -11.29 4.37
C GLU A 239 3.79 -11.21 5.91
N GLY A 240 3.78 -12.38 6.58
CA GLY A 240 3.65 -12.49 8.03
C GLY A 240 4.95 -12.23 8.80
N ILE A 241 4.91 -12.44 10.12
CA ILE A 241 6.02 -12.14 11.03
C ILE A 241 7.31 -12.91 10.68
N GLY A 242 7.18 -14.17 10.23
CA GLY A 242 8.30 -15.00 9.78
C GLY A 242 8.78 -14.73 8.35
N GLY A 243 8.14 -13.78 7.65
CA GLY A 243 8.53 -13.34 6.32
C GLY A 243 9.83 -12.51 6.31
N GLY A 244 10.28 -12.15 5.12
CA GLY A 244 11.47 -11.30 4.96
C GLY A 244 11.26 -9.91 5.57
N ARG A 245 12.24 -9.45 6.36
CA ARG A 245 12.22 -8.13 7.01
C ARG A 245 13.38 -7.25 6.58
N VAL A 246 13.11 -5.96 6.43
CA VAL A 246 14.17 -4.98 6.24
C VAL A 246 14.98 -4.90 7.53
N VAL A 247 16.29 -5.14 7.43
CA VAL A 247 17.24 -5.07 8.53
C VAL A 247 18.26 -3.94 8.36
N GLY A 248 18.29 -3.31 7.19
CA GLY A 248 19.14 -2.17 6.97
C GLY A 248 18.81 -1.39 5.70
N TRP A 249 19.42 -0.22 5.58
CA TRP A 249 19.33 0.65 4.42
C TRP A 249 20.73 1.03 3.96
N LEU A 250 21.14 0.55 2.79
CA LEU A 250 22.43 0.93 2.22
C LEU A 250 22.37 2.39 1.72
N PRO A 251 23.47 3.14 1.88
CA PRO A 251 23.52 4.54 1.50
C PRO A 251 23.48 4.69 -0.03
N ILE A 252 22.81 5.73 -0.50
CA ILE A 252 22.81 6.07 -1.92
C ILE A 252 24.03 6.95 -2.20
N VAL A 253 25.06 6.35 -2.79
CA VAL A 253 26.21 7.10 -3.25
C VAL A 253 25.82 7.85 -4.53
N SER A 254 25.78 9.18 -4.47
CA SER A 254 25.56 9.99 -5.67
C SER A 254 26.75 9.83 -6.62
N PRO A 255 26.55 9.60 -7.93
CA PRO A 255 27.66 9.65 -8.88
C PRO A 255 28.23 11.06 -8.86
N ILE A 256 29.46 11.19 -8.37
CA ILE A 256 30.23 12.43 -8.40
C ILE A 256 30.30 12.87 -9.87
N ARG A 257 29.75 14.04 -10.19
CA ARG A 257 29.75 14.62 -11.54
C ARG A 257 31.20 14.68 -12.05
N PHE A 258 31.54 13.87 -13.04
CA PHE A 258 32.74 14.08 -13.85
C PHE A 258 32.51 15.31 -14.74
N VAL A 259 32.85 16.49 -14.22
CA VAL A 259 33.13 17.65 -15.07
C VAL A 259 34.64 17.74 -15.13
N HIS A 260 35.27 17.00 -16.04
CA HIS A 260 36.52 17.42 -16.67
C HIS A 260 36.60 16.75 -18.05
N THR A 261 36.32 17.58 -19.04
CA THR A 261 36.62 17.41 -20.45
C THR A 261 38.01 16.82 -20.63
N LEU A 262 38.12 15.58 -21.12
CA LEU A 262 39.32 15.15 -21.83
C LEU A 262 38.91 14.75 -23.23
N LYS A 263 39.32 15.62 -24.17
CA LYS A 263 39.33 15.38 -25.61
C LYS A 263 39.95 14.01 -25.87
N LEU A 264 39.20 13.19 -26.60
CA LEU A 264 39.74 12.10 -27.40
C LEU A 264 40.95 12.63 -28.19
N PHE A 265 42.12 12.02 -27.98
CA PHE A 265 43.08 11.86 -29.05
C PHE A 265 43.10 10.38 -29.40
N LEU A 266 42.62 10.08 -30.62
CA LEU A 266 42.97 8.87 -31.34
C LEU A 266 44.49 8.78 -31.45
N ILE A 267 45.05 7.61 -31.13
CA ILE A 267 45.88 6.80 -32.04
C ILE A 267 45.53 5.33 -31.75
#